data_AF-A0A7S2EWI3-F1
#
_entry.id   AF-A0A7S2EWI3-F1
#
_cell.length_a   1.000
_cell.length_b   1.000
_cell.length_c   1.000
_cell.angle_alpha   90.00
_cell.angle_beta   90.00
_cell.angle_gamma   90.00
#
_symmetry.space_group_name_H-M   'P 1'
#
loop_
_entity.id
_entity.type
_entity.pdbx_description
1 polymer ?
#
loop_
_entity_poly.entity_id
_entity_poly.type
_entity_poly.pdbx_seq_one_letter_code
_entity_poly.pdbx_strand_id
1 'polypeptide(L)'
;MKLQLTMRRPHTGAAIFVGCMAFLQVAVYIKKQPQTRGLSVNLGGGNCQWTPAEVIPETTPLSTTLITGYPGSGKRLLWQMVEALTGGLAGDDWDLSEHGSHVVTMKTSYPHPESVWNWGDVMDQSVLMIRSPRHAIPSYMAMRHELEWSNGFADSFLRKEFIYTERPPLFSWAAWRDANFMTELQRWCYMIDFWMTNGQSMEADGANTTGQDPNCQTNMIDCRPKTVISYEKLNDRATGRQEIAKLAGVMDNQANVPIIAPAARNCVYNEVMLNSQPGWKNNAHRAGPANDEMTFTMTQMLAMKQLFINMETKYGPDGEWGNDENAAYVVECMNQYLTEICAEII
;
A
#
# COMPACT_ATOMS: atom_id res chain seq x y z
N MET A 1 48.47 30.39 18.41
CA MET A 1 49.38 29.57 17.57
C MET A 1 48.69 29.37 16.22
N LYS A 2 49.06 30.18 15.22
CA LYS A 2 48.49 30.17 13.85
C LYS A 2 49.52 29.51 12.93
N LEU A 3 49.11 28.51 12.15
CA LEU A 3 49.89 28.04 11.00
C LEU A 3 49.02 28.14 9.75
N GLN A 4 49.32 29.15 8.93
CA GLN A 4 48.96 29.20 7.52
C GLN A 4 50.10 28.53 6.73
N LEU A 5 49.77 27.63 5.81
CA LEU A 5 50.70 27.09 4.82
C LEU A 5 50.17 27.39 3.43
N THR A 6 50.78 28.38 2.80
CA THR A 6 50.68 28.69 1.38
C THR A 6 51.82 27.95 0.67
N MET A 7 51.51 27.22 -0.40
CA MET A 7 52.50 26.83 -1.40
C MET A 7 51.97 27.08 -2.80
N ARG A 8 52.85 27.68 -3.62
CA ARG A 8 52.61 28.18 -4.97
C ARG A 8 53.78 27.73 -5.86
N ARG A 9 53.46 27.46 -7.14
CA ARG A 9 54.30 27.40 -8.37
C ARG A 9 55.04 26.07 -8.66
N PRO A 10 55.49 25.81 -9.91
CA PRO A 10 55.34 26.56 -11.17
C PRO A 10 54.82 25.74 -12.38
N HIS A 11 54.52 26.47 -13.46
CA HIS A 11 54.26 25.98 -14.82
C HIS A 11 55.53 25.44 -15.50
N THR A 12 55.37 24.38 -16.29
CA THR A 12 56.20 24.10 -17.48
C THR A 12 55.29 23.55 -18.58
N GLY A 13 55.28 24.21 -19.73
CA GLY A 13 54.51 23.81 -20.89
C GLY A 13 55.17 22.70 -21.68
N ALA A 14 54.36 22.02 -22.49
CA ALA A 14 54.79 21.31 -23.68
C ALA A 14 53.68 21.48 -24.73
N ALA A 15 54.02 22.20 -25.80
CA ALA A 15 53.22 22.28 -27.01
C ALA A 15 53.56 21.05 -27.87
N ILE A 16 52.54 20.32 -28.32
CA ILE A 16 52.65 19.39 -29.45
C ILE A 16 51.47 19.64 -30.39
N PHE A 17 51.82 20.09 -31.58
CA PHE A 17 51.02 20.17 -32.80
C PHE A 17 50.57 18.77 -33.26
N VAL A 18 49.38 18.69 -33.88
CA VAL A 18 48.87 17.73 -34.90
C VAL A 18 47.35 17.75 -34.69
N GLY A 19 46.45 18.02 -35.63
CA GLY A 19 46.45 17.93 -37.08
C GLY A 19 44.98 17.94 -37.48
N CYS A 20 44.66 18.54 -38.62
CA CYS A 20 43.34 18.60 -39.24
C CYS A 20 42.54 17.28 -39.14
N MET A 21 41.38 17.32 -38.49
CA MET A 21 40.17 16.64 -38.95
C MET A 21 38.95 17.38 -38.44
N ALA A 22 38.46 18.32 -39.23
CA ALA A 22 37.09 18.82 -39.11
C ALA A 22 36.14 17.72 -39.58
N PHE A 23 35.87 16.72 -38.73
CA PHE A 23 34.68 15.91 -38.86
C PHE A 23 33.51 16.74 -38.33
N LEU A 24 32.73 17.31 -39.24
CA LEU A 24 31.34 17.65 -38.98
C LEU A 24 30.62 16.35 -38.60
N GLN A 25 30.68 15.98 -37.32
CA GLN A 25 29.65 15.13 -36.75
C GLN A 25 28.40 16.00 -36.66
N VAL A 26 27.62 15.98 -37.73
CA VAL A 26 26.18 16.17 -37.61
C VAL A 26 25.71 15.01 -36.73
N ALA A 27 25.82 15.20 -35.42
CA ALA A 27 25.09 14.41 -34.46
C ALA A 27 23.63 14.73 -34.77
N VAL A 28 23.01 13.87 -35.58
CA VAL A 28 21.57 13.77 -35.64
C VAL A 28 21.17 13.38 -34.23
N TYR A 29 20.89 14.40 -33.41
CA TYR A 29 20.20 14.25 -32.15
C TYR A 29 18.80 13.81 -32.54
N ILE A 30 18.67 12.52 -32.85
CA ILE A 30 17.39 11.85 -32.84
C ILE A 30 16.95 12.03 -31.38
N LYS A 31 16.14 13.06 -31.12
CA LYS A 31 15.27 13.06 -29.95
C LYS A 31 14.57 11.73 -30.05
N LYS A 32 15.05 10.73 -29.31
CA LYS A 32 14.33 9.49 -29.05
C LYS A 32 12.99 10.02 -28.56
N GLN A 33 11.97 9.98 -29.42
CA GLN A 33 10.65 10.36 -28.96
C GLN A 33 10.43 9.51 -27.72
N PRO A 34 10.00 10.12 -26.60
CA PRO A 34 9.77 9.38 -25.38
C PRO A 34 8.91 8.18 -25.80
N GLN A 35 9.48 6.98 -25.74
CA GLN A 35 8.72 5.81 -26.08
C GLN A 35 7.56 5.85 -25.11
N THR A 36 6.35 5.97 -25.64
CA THR A 36 5.14 5.84 -24.85
C THR A 36 5.29 4.54 -24.10
N ARG A 37 5.44 4.62 -22.77
CA ARG A 37 5.69 3.49 -21.90
C ARG A 37 4.76 2.34 -22.26
N GLY A 38 5.29 1.12 -22.35
CA GLY A 38 4.47 -0.06 -22.63
C GLY A 38 3.58 -0.38 -21.43
N LEU A 39 2.27 -0.17 -21.55
CA LEU A 39 1.32 -0.82 -20.66
C LEU A 39 1.35 -2.34 -20.88
N SER A 40 0.93 -3.12 -19.88
CA SER A 40 0.77 -4.57 -20.06
C SER A 40 -0.15 -4.84 -21.26
N VAL A 41 0.28 -5.69 -22.19
CA VAL A 41 -0.38 -5.90 -23.49
C VAL A 41 -1.19 -7.19 -23.45
N ASN A 42 -2.47 -7.14 -23.84
CA ASN A 42 -3.25 -8.35 -24.06
C ASN A 42 -2.81 -9.04 -25.35
N LEU A 43 -2.33 -10.28 -25.24
CA LEU A 43 -1.88 -11.09 -26.39
C LEU A 43 -3.02 -11.97 -26.96
N GLY A 44 -4.21 -11.92 -26.36
CA GLY A 44 -5.35 -12.76 -26.72
C GLY A 44 -5.29 -14.15 -26.08
N GLY A 45 -6.42 -14.88 -26.12
CA GLY A 45 -6.51 -16.24 -25.59
C GLY A 45 -6.26 -16.37 -24.08
N GLY A 46 -6.44 -15.28 -23.32
CA GLY A 46 -6.14 -15.24 -21.88
C GLY A 46 -4.68 -14.94 -21.54
N ASN A 47 -3.83 -14.70 -22.54
CA ASN A 47 -2.42 -14.35 -22.36
C ASN A 47 -2.19 -12.84 -22.40
N CYS A 48 -1.14 -12.38 -21.75
CA CYS A 48 -0.69 -11.00 -21.76
C CYS A 48 0.81 -10.93 -21.55
N GLN A 49 1.40 -9.87 -22.08
CA GLN A 49 2.75 -9.47 -21.76
C GLN A 49 2.67 -8.52 -20.59
N TRP A 50 3.14 -8.95 -19.42
CA TRP A 50 3.34 -8.08 -18.28
C TRP A 50 4.51 -7.13 -18.56
N THR A 51 4.31 -5.85 -18.27
CA THR A 51 5.35 -4.83 -18.40
C THR A 51 5.65 -4.24 -17.02
N PRO A 52 6.92 -4.13 -16.61
CA PRO A 52 7.28 -3.47 -15.36
C PRO A 52 6.72 -2.06 -15.26
N ALA A 53 6.34 -1.67 -14.05
CA ALA A 53 6.00 -0.28 -13.77
C ALA A 53 7.25 0.60 -13.81
N GLU A 54 7.08 1.84 -14.25
CA GLU A 54 8.16 2.83 -14.38
C GLU A 54 7.82 4.13 -13.62
N VAL A 55 8.85 4.88 -13.25
CA VAL A 55 8.72 6.23 -12.68
C VAL A 55 8.02 7.12 -13.70
N ILE A 56 7.02 7.87 -13.26
CA ILE A 56 6.36 8.84 -14.11
C ILE A 56 7.10 10.18 -13.99
N PRO A 57 7.42 10.87 -15.10
CA PRO A 57 8.11 12.15 -15.03
C PRO A 57 7.33 13.17 -14.18
N GLU A 58 8.01 13.90 -13.30
CA GLU A 58 7.45 14.94 -12.42
C GLU A 58 6.64 16.01 -13.17
N THR A 59 6.97 16.24 -14.44
CA THR A 59 6.27 17.20 -15.31
C THR A 59 4.92 16.68 -15.81
N THR A 60 4.61 15.41 -15.61
CA THR A 60 3.36 14.79 -16.08
C THR A 60 2.28 15.06 -15.03
N PRO A 61 1.19 15.78 -15.36
CA PRO A 61 0.08 15.92 -14.43
C PRO A 61 -0.53 14.54 -14.17
N LEU A 62 -0.82 14.23 -12.91
CA LEU A 62 -1.39 12.96 -12.50
C LEU A 62 -2.59 13.19 -11.60
N SER A 63 -3.64 12.42 -11.83
CA SER A 63 -4.56 12.12 -10.73
C SER A 63 -4.01 10.98 -9.89
N THR A 64 -4.16 11.08 -8.59
CA THR A 64 -3.47 10.20 -7.63
C THR A 64 -4.47 9.50 -6.72
N THR A 65 -4.15 8.26 -6.36
CA THR A 65 -5.00 7.44 -5.48
C THR A 65 -4.23 7.02 -4.24
N LEU A 66 -4.83 7.21 -3.07
CA LEU A 66 -4.30 6.72 -1.81
C LEU A 66 -4.89 5.33 -1.50
N ILE A 67 -4.05 4.30 -1.46
CA ILE A 67 -4.43 2.98 -0.94
C ILE A 67 -4.29 3.00 0.58
N THR A 68 -5.41 2.90 1.28
CA THR A 68 -5.46 2.94 2.74
C THR A 68 -5.79 1.56 3.31
N GLY A 69 -5.55 1.37 4.60
CA GLY A 69 -5.87 0.13 5.30
C GLY A 69 -4.94 -0.13 6.48
N TYR A 70 -5.33 -1.05 7.35
CA TYR A 70 -4.55 -1.39 8.55
C TYR A 70 -3.16 -1.98 8.17
N PRO A 71 -2.10 -1.79 8.98
CA PRO A 71 -0.83 -2.48 8.78
C PRO A 71 -1.03 -4.00 8.65
N GLY A 72 -0.33 -4.66 7.71
CA GLY A 72 -0.54 -6.10 7.50
C GLY A 72 -1.83 -6.49 6.73
N SER A 73 -2.67 -5.54 6.32
CA SER A 73 -3.86 -5.82 5.48
C SER A 73 -3.55 -6.28 4.06
N GLY A 74 -2.27 -6.35 3.67
CA GLY A 74 -1.88 -6.85 2.34
C GLY A 74 -1.92 -5.81 1.23
N LYS A 75 -1.85 -4.51 1.58
CA LYS A 75 -1.80 -3.38 0.63
C LYS A 75 -0.72 -3.52 -0.46
N ARG A 76 0.35 -4.28 -0.18
CA ARG A 76 1.40 -4.60 -1.16
C ARG A 76 0.86 -5.36 -2.38
N LEU A 77 -0.12 -6.24 -2.21
CA LEU A 77 -0.78 -6.91 -3.34
C LEU A 77 -1.58 -5.90 -4.16
N LEU A 78 -2.35 -5.02 -3.50
CA LEU A 78 -3.14 -4.00 -4.19
C LEU A 78 -2.25 -3.00 -4.94
N TRP A 79 -1.14 -2.59 -4.35
CA TRP A 79 -0.08 -1.83 -5.01
C TRP A 79 0.36 -2.51 -6.31
N GLN A 80 0.70 -3.79 -6.28
CA GLN A 80 1.14 -4.52 -7.49
C GLN A 80 0.04 -4.55 -8.56
N MET A 81 -1.21 -4.67 -8.15
CA MET A 81 -2.34 -4.59 -9.07
C MET A 81 -2.43 -3.22 -9.71
N VAL A 82 -2.26 -2.12 -8.96
CA VAL A 82 -2.23 -0.77 -9.52
C VAL A 82 -1.05 -0.58 -10.46
N GLU A 83 0.15 -1.01 -10.09
CA GLU A 83 1.33 -0.96 -10.96
C GLU A 83 1.07 -1.72 -12.27
N ALA A 84 0.44 -2.88 -12.21
CA ALA A 84 0.18 -3.67 -13.40
C ALA A 84 -0.96 -3.12 -14.27
N LEU A 85 -1.96 -2.49 -13.64
CA LEU A 85 -3.07 -1.79 -14.32
C LEU A 85 -2.60 -0.49 -14.98
N THR A 86 -1.74 0.25 -14.29
CA THR A 86 -1.43 1.64 -14.65
C THR A 86 -0.04 1.83 -15.18
N GLY A 87 0.84 0.83 -15.06
CA GLY A 87 2.28 0.87 -15.36
C GLY A 87 3.08 1.93 -14.58
N GLY A 88 2.46 2.69 -13.68
CA GLY A 88 3.14 3.68 -12.84
C GLY A 88 3.59 3.02 -11.56
N LEU A 89 4.83 3.32 -11.11
CA LEU A 89 5.28 2.88 -9.79
C LEU A 89 4.40 3.50 -8.71
N ALA A 90 4.11 2.72 -7.67
CA ALA A 90 3.47 3.23 -6.47
C ALA A 90 4.53 3.65 -5.43
N GLY A 91 4.11 4.49 -4.49
CA GLY A 91 4.91 4.97 -3.37
C GLY A 91 4.32 4.56 -2.02
N ASP A 92 5.01 4.89 -0.93
CA ASP A 92 4.50 4.68 0.43
C ASP A 92 4.66 5.89 1.36
N ASP A 93 3.85 5.86 2.41
CA ASP A 93 3.78 6.87 3.46
C ASP A 93 5.09 7.09 4.24
N TRP A 94 6.04 6.15 4.18
CA TRP A 94 7.38 6.35 4.73
C TRP A 94 8.43 6.64 3.65
N ASP A 95 8.05 6.61 2.38
CA ASP A 95 8.96 6.60 1.22
C ASP A 95 10.06 5.52 1.31
N LEU A 96 9.72 4.35 1.87
CA LEU A 96 10.61 3.19 1.83
C LEU A 96 10.84 2.68 0.40
N SER A 97 9.94 3.02 -0.52
CA SER A 97 10.07 2.82 -1.96
C SER A 97 11.05 3.76 -2.66
N GLU A 98 11.43 4.88 -2.06
CA GLU A 98 12.30 5.89 -2.66
C GLU A 98 11.77 6.46 -3.99
N HIS A 99 10.44 6.60 -4.09
CA HIS A 99 9.76 7.12 -5.28
C HIS A 99 9.16 8.52 -5.04
N GLY A 100 9.24 9.03 -3.81
CA GLY A 100 8.64 10.30 -3.43
C GLY A 100 7.12 10.28 -3.54
N SER A 101 6.52 11.48 -3.60
CA SER A 101 5.05 11.64 -3.64
C SER A 101 4.46 11.75 -5.05
N HIS A 102 5.27 11.91 -6.09
CA HIS A 102 4.80 11.99 -7.49
C HIS A 102 4.59 10.60 -8.09
N VAL A 103 3.59 9.90 -7.59
CA VAL A 103 3.24 8.52 -7.97
C VAL A 103 1.74 8.42 -8.28
N VAL A 104 1.35 7.49 -9.15
CA VAL A 104 -0.09 7.23 -9.44
C VAL A 104 -0.83 6.82 -8.17
N THR A 105 -0.13 6.12 -7.29
CA THR A 105 -0.73 5.64 -6.06
C THR A 105 0.26 5.60 -4.93
N MET A 106 -0.21 5.96 -3.74
CA MET A 106 0.55 5.81 -2.51
C MET A 106 -0.15 4.84 -1.59
N LYS A 107 0.55 3.89 -0.98
CA LYS A 107 0.00 3.11 0.14
C LYS A 107 0.23 3.87 1.45
N THR A 108 -0.75 3.81 2.34
CA THR A 108 -0.61 4.33 3.69
C THR A 108 -1.26 3.42 4.71
N SER A 109 -0.75 3.46 5.94
CA SER A 109 -1.44 2.93 7.10
C SER A 109 -2.01 4.02 8.02
N TYR A 110 -2.14 5.26 7.56
CA TYR A 110 -2.78 6.34 8.31
C TYR A 110 -4.27 6.01 8.51
N PRO A 111 -4.88 6.24 9.70
CA PRO A 111 -4.38 6.98 10.85
C PRO A 111 -3.69 6.11 11.93
N HIS A 112 -3.15 4.94 11.58
CA HIS A 112 -2.42 4.13 12.55
C HIS A 112 -1.24 4.94 13.12
N PRO A 113 -0.94 4.89 14.44
CA PRO A 113 0.10 5.74 15.06
C PRO A 113 1.53 5.55 14.53
N GLU A 114 1.76 4.48 13.79
CA GLU A 114 3.05 4.20 13.13
C GLU A 114 3.09 4.62 11.65
N SER A 115 2.05 5.28 11.16
CA SER A 115 2.03 5.89 9.85
C SER A 115 2.24 7.39 9.96
N VAL A 116 2.62 8.02 8.86
CA VAL A 116 2.80 9.47 8.76
C VAL A 116 2.06 9.97 7.52
N TRP A 117 1.65 11.24 7.56
CA TRP A 117 1.09 11.92 6.40
C TRP A 117 2.21 12.65 5.65
N ASN A 118 2.92 11.97 4.76
CA ASN A 118 4.07 12.54 4.03
C ASN A 118 3.74 13.01 2.60
N TRP A 119 2.51 12.77 2.11
CA TRP A 119 2.11 13.12 0.75
C TRP A 119 1.53 14.53 0.60
N GLY A 120 1.41 15.29 1.70
CA GLY A 120 0.81 16.63 1.64
C GLY A 120 -0.58 16.59 1.00
N ASP A 121 -0.84 17.52 0.09
CA ASP A 121 -2.10 17.71 -0.63
C ASP A 121 -2.18 16.98 -1.99
N VAL A 122 -1.22 16.08 -2.28
CA VAL A 122 -1.07 15.52 -3.62
C VAL A 122 -1.97 14.32 -3.91
N MET A 123 -2.85 13.91 -2.99
CA MET A 123 -3.72 12.72 -3.13
C MET A 123 -5.18 13.12 -3.38
N ASP A 124 -5.73 12.77 -4.56
CA ASP A 124 -7.06 13.22 -4.97
C ASP A 124 -8.20 12.37 -4.38
N GLN A 125 -7.98 11.07 -4.21
CA GLN A 125 -8.99 10.11 -3.79
C GLN A 125 -8.38 8.95 -3.00
N SER A 126 -9.20 8.17 -2.30
CA SER A 126 -8.74 6.99 -1.55
C SER A 126 -9.45 5.70 -1.97
N VAL A 127 -8.79 4.57 -1.73
CA VAL A 127 -9.31 3.20 -1.83
C VAL A 127 -8.98 2.50 -0.51
N LEU A 128 -9.99 1.98 0.18
CA LEU A 128 -9.81 1.32 1.46
C LEU A 128 -9.64 -0.19 1.28
N MET A 129 -8.51 -0.74 1.72
CA MET A 129 -8.29 -2.18 1.80
C MET A 129 -8.62 -2.71 3.20
N ILE A 130 -9.52 -3.68 3.25
CA ILE A 130 -9.91 -4.40 4.48
C ILE A 130 -9.38 -5.84 4.40
N ARG A 131 -8.92 -6.32 5.56
CA ARG A 131 -8.48 -7.69 5.78
C ARG A 131 -8.93 -8.11 7.17
N SER A 132 -9.29 -9.38 7.35
CA SER A 132 -9.68 -9.91 8.66
C SER A 132 -8.60 -9.58 9.72
N PRO A 133 -8.95 -9.04 10.91
CA PRO A 133 -7.99 -8.73 11.96
C PRO A 133 -7.27 -10.00 12.46
N ARG A 134 -7.90 -11.18 12.32
CA ARG A 134 -7.29 -12.50 12.54
C ARG A 134 -6.02 -12.70 11.71
N HIS A 135 -5.95 -12.10 10.52
CA HIS A 135 -4.81 -12.22 9.63
C HIS A 135 -3.95 -10.95 9.57
N ALA A 136 -4.57 -9.78 9.70
CA ALA A 136 -3.87 -8.50 9.62
C ALA A 136 -2.99 -8.26 10.85
N ILE A 137 -3.48 -8.51 12.08
CA ILE A 137 -2.75 -8.27 13.33
C ILE A 137 -1.48 -9.14 13.44
N PRO A 138 -1.51 -10.48 13.22
CA PRO A 138 -0.28 -11.27 13.24
C PRO A 138 0.70 -10.86 12.13
N SER A 139 0.19 -10.48 10.95
CA SER A 139 1.03 -10.01 9.86
C SER A 139 1.70 -8.67 10.15
N TYR A 140 1.03 -7.79 10.88
CA TYR A 140 1.59 -6.53 11.38
C TYR A 140 2.66 -6.79 12.44
N MET A 141 2.36 -7.63 13.44
CA MET A 141 3.34 -8.01 14.46
C MET A 141 4.60 -8.61 13.84
N ALA A 142 4.46 -9.53 12.87
CA ALA A 142 5.62 -10.11 12.19
C ALA A 142 6.47 -9.03 11.49
N MET A 143 5.84 -8.02 10.89
CA MET A 143 6.58 -6.89 10.30
C MET A 143 7.31 -6.06 11.35
N ARG A 144 6.69 -5.80 12.51
CA ARG A 144 7.35 -5.11 13.64
C ARG A 144 8.55 -5.90 14.15
N HIS A 145 8.42 -7.22 14.24
CA HIS A 145 9.50 -8.12 14.64
C HIS A 145 10.68 -8.06 13.65
N GLU A 146 10.40 -8.15 12.35
CA GLU A 146 11.42 -8.03 11.28
C GLU A 146 12.14 -6.68 11.33
N LEU A 147 11.41 -5.62 11.69
CA LEU A 147 11.94 -4.27 11.87
C LEU A 147 12.61 -4.04 13.25
N GLU A 148 12.76 -5.07 14.08
CA GLU A 148 13.28 -4.97 15.46
C GLU A 148 12.60 -3.90 16.30
N TRP A 149 11.29 -3.71 16.09
CA TRP A 149 10.51 -2.73 16.85
C TRP A 149 11.03 -1.30 16.71
N SER A 150 11.62 -0.97 15.56
CA SER A 150 12.09 0.37 15.25
C SER A 150 10.98 1.42 15.48
N ASN A 151 11.38 2.59 15.99
CA ASN A 151 10.48 3.70 16.32
C ASN A 151 10.62 4.88 15.36
N GLY A 152 11.43 4.76 14.31
CA GLY A 152 11.69 5.85 13.38
C GLY A 152 12.13 5.37 12.01
N PHE A 153 12.02 6.26 11.03
CA PHE A 153 12.33 5.98 9.63
C PHE A 153 13.74 5.43 9.44
N ALA A 154 14.76 6.05 10.04
CA ALA A 154 16.16 5.67 9.83
C ALA A 154 16.42 4.20 10.18
N ASP A 155 15.95 3.75 11.34
CA ASP A 155 16.13 2.37 11.80
C ASP A 155 15.29 1.39 10.95
N SER A 156 14.05 1.76 10.62
CA SER A 156 13.19 0.96 9.74
C SER A 156 13.77 0.80 8.34
N PHE A 157 14.35 1.87 7.78
CA PHE A 157 14.94 1.89 6.45
C PHE A 157 16.16 0.97 6.36
N LEU A 158 17.01 0.97 7.39
CA LEU A 158 18.15 0.04 7.49
C LEU A 158 17.71 -1.43 7.53
N ARG A 159 16.43 -1.70 7.85
CA ARG A 159 15.87 -3.04 8.00
C ARG A 159 14.93 -3.48 6.89
N LYS A 160 14.71 -2.65 5.88
CA LYS A 160 13.72 -2.92 4.82
C LYS A 160 13.92 -4.26 4.09
N GLU A 161 15.17 -4.70 3.94
CA GLU A 161 15.54 -5.98 3.29
C GLU A 161 15.12 -7.23 4.09
N PHE A 162 14.90 -7.08 5.39
CA PHE A 162 14.47 -8.15 6.31
C PHE A 162 12.94 -8.29 6.40
N ILE A 163 12.17 -7.37 5.81
CA ILE A 163 10.72 -7.49 5.78
C ILE A 163 10.33 -8.72 4.94
N TYR A 164 9.35 -9.48 5.42
CA TYR A 164 8.89 -10.75 4.85
C TYR A 164 9.97 -11.86 4.81
N THR A 165 10.85 -11.91 5.80
CA THR A 165 11.88 -12.97 5.92
C THR A 165 11.63 -13.94 7.07
N GLU A 166 11.10 -13.48 8.20
CA GLU A 166 10.99 -14.30 9.41
C GLU A 166 9.76 -13.90 10.24
N ARG A 167 9.08 -14.90 10.79
CA ARG A 167 8.04 -14.71 11.80
C ARG A 167 8.65 -14.79 13.19
N PRO A 168 8.08 -14.04 14.15
CA PRO A 168 8.46 -14.16 15.55
C PRO A 168 8.27 -15.60 16.07
N PRO A 169 9.09 -16.05 17.03
CA PRO A 169 8.81 -17.26 17.78
C PRO A 169 7.43 -17.18 18.48
N LEU A 170 6.76 -18.32 18.65
CA LEU A 170 5.40 -18.38 19.24
C LEU A 170 5.30 -17.74 20.63
N PHE A 171 6.33 -17.84 21.47
CA PHE A 171 6.33 -17.21 22.79
C PHE A 171 6.37 -15.67 22.69
N SER A 172 7.10 -15.13 21.72
CA SER A 172 7.17 -13.69 21.47
C SER A 172 5.86 -13.17 20.89
N TRP A 173 5.26 -13.94 19.97
CA TRP A 173 3.90 -13.71 19.48
C TRP A 173 2.89 -13.65 20.63
N ALA A 174 2.83 -14.69 21.47
CA ALA A 174 1.85 -14.77 22.56
C ALA A 174 2.00 -13.60 23.54
N ALA A 175 3.24 -13.28 23.95
CA ALA A 175 3.51 -12.16 24.86
C ALA A 175 3.09 -10.82 24.27
N TRP A 176 3.41 -10.55 23.00
CA TRP A 176 3.00 -9.32 22.33
C TRP A 176 1.48 -9.24 22.15
N ARG A 177 0.87 -10.33 21.68
CA ARG A 177 -0.57 -10.44 21.45
C ARG A 177 -1.31 -10.12 22.74
N ASP A 178 -0.97 -10.76 23.84
CA ASP A 178 -1.70 -10.59 25.10
C ASP A 178 -1.58 -9.17 25.66
N ALA A 179 -0.48 -8.47 25.39
CA ALA A 179 -0.28 -7.08 25.81
C ALA A 179 -0.97 -6.05 24.89
N ASN A 180 -1.10 -6.32 23.59
CA ASN A 180 -1.48 -5.31 22.59
C ASN A 180 -2.81 -5.58 21.89
N PHE A 181 -3.36 -6.78 22.03
CA PHE A 181 -4.49 -7.26 21.22
C PHE A 181 -5.67 -6.28 21.19
N MET A 182 -6.15 -5.83 22.34
CA MET A 182 -7.34 -4.98 22.40
C MET A 182 -7.08 -3.62 21.74
N THR A 183 -5.91 -3.03 21.97
CA THR A 183 -5.50 -1.77 21.33
C THR A 183 -5.41 -1.92 19.82
N GLU A 184 -4.81 -3.00 19.33
CA GLU A 184 -4.68 -3.23 17.88
C GLU A 184 -6.01 -3.58 17.21
N LEU A 185 -6.89 -4.29 17.91
CA LEU A 185 -8.24 -4.57 17.44
C LEU A 185 -9.07 -3.27 17.33
N GLN A 186 -8.95 -2.37 18.30
CA GLN A 186 -9.57 -1.04 18.24
C GLN A 186 -9.00 -0.19 17.10
N ARG A 187 -7.69 -0.20 16.90
CA ARG A 187 -7.03 0.52 15.79
C ARG A 187 -7.43 -0.03 14.42
N TRP A 188 -7.64 -1.34 14.31
CA TRP A 188 -8.14 -1.96 13.09
C TRP A 188 -9.56 -1.46 12.76
N CYS A 189 -10.43 -1.37 13.76
CA CYS A 189 -11.77 -0.79 13.60
C CYS A 189 -11.69 0.70 13.25
N TYR A 190 -10.84 1.45 13.97
CA TYR A 190 -10.63 2.87 13.73
C TYR A 190 -10.22 3.17 12.30
N MET A 191 -9.34 2.34 11.73
CA MET A 191 -8.92 2.49 10.35
C MET A 191 -10.12 2.50 9.39
N ILE A 192 -11.06 1.56 9.56
CA ILE A 192 -12.27 1.50 8.72
C ILE A 192 -13.14 2.72 8.99
N ASP A 193 -13.40 3.01 10.26
CA ASP A 193 -14.20 4.15 10.69
C ASP A 193 -13.68 5.47 10.13
N PHE A 194 -12.40 5.77 10.36
CA PHE A 194 -11.73 6.97 9.89
C PHE A 194 -11.97 7.21 8.40
N TRP A 195 -11.67 6.23 7.54
CA TRP A 195 -11.81 6.44 6.09
C TRP A 195 -13.28 6.50 5.67
N MET A 196 -14.14 5.64 6.21
CA MET A 196 -15.58 5.65 5.87
C MET A 196 -16.29 6.94 6.31
N THR A 197 -15.90 7.52 7.45
CA THR A 197 -16.51 8.73 8.02
C THR A 197 -15.86 10.03 7.56
N ASN A 198 -15.11 10.00 6.46
CA ASN A 198 -14.40 11.16 5.89
C ASN A 198 -13.32 11.74 6.83
N GLY A 199 -12.62 10.90 7.57
CA GLY A 199 -11.54 11.29 8.47
C GLY A 199 -12.02 11.78 9.83
N GLN A 200 -13.15 11.29 10.36
CA GLN A 200 -13.55 11.66 11.72
C GLN A 200 -12.50 11.16 12.72
N SER A 201 -11.96 12.07 13.53
CA SER A 201 -10.93 11.73 14.50
C SER A 201 -11.53 11.10 15.76
N MET A 202 -10.91 10.03 16.26
CA MET A 202 -11.20 9.50 17.58
C MET A 202 -10.34 10.18 18.65
N GLU A 203 -10.94 10.46 19.80
CA GLU A 203 -10.17 10.78 21.01
C GLU A 203 -9.37 9.57 21.48
N ALA A 204 -8.33 9.83 22.28
CA ALA A 204 -7.44 8.80 22.81
C ALA A 204 -8.15 7.75 23.70
N ASP A 205 -9.35 8.06 24.19
CA ASP A 205 -10.21 7.17 24.97
C ASP A 205 -11.24 6.39 24.12
N GLY A 206 -11.23 6.60 22.80
CA GLY A 206 -12.19 6.01 21.86
C GLY A 206 -13.52 6.76 21.77
N ALA A 207 -13.64 7.96 22.38
CA ALA A 207 -14.78 8.83 22.14
C ALA A 207 -14.68 9.46 20.74
N ASN A 208 -15.79 9.49 19.99
CA ASN A 208 -15.83 10.23 18.74
C ASN A 208 -15.68 11.72 19.05
N THR A 209 -14.63 12.35 18.53
CA THR A 209 -14.65 13.81 18.43
C THR A 209 -15.68 14.21 17.37
N THR A 210 -16.17 15.43 17.47
CA THR A 210 -16.95 16.05 16.39
C THR A 210 -16.06 16.60 15.28
N GLY A 211 -14.73 16.45 15.39
CA GLY A 211 -13.75 17.04 14.47
C GLY A 211 -13.31 16.08 13.38
N GLN A 212 -13.33 16.56 12.14
CA GLN A 212 -12.63 15.92 11.03
C GLN A 212 -11.12 16.13 11.19
N ASP A 213 -10.32 15.14 10.82
CA ASP A 213 -8.86 15.21 10.81
C ASP A 213 -8.37 16.39 9.95
N PRO A 214 -7.42 17.21 10.44
CA PRO A 214 -6.95 18.37 9.70
C PRO A 214 -6.42 18.04 8.31
N ASN A 215 -5.75 16.90 8.13
CA ASN A 215 -5.24 16.51 6.82
C ASN A 215 -6.39 16.15 5.87
N CYS A 216 -7.45 15.51 6.36
CA CYS A 216 -8.64 15.28 5.56
C CYS A 216 -9.40 16.57 5.21
N GLN A 217 -9.31 17.61 6.04
CA GLN A 217 -9.92 18.92 5.74
C GLN A 217 -9.12 19.72 4.71
N THR A 218 -7.78 19.71 4.79
CA THR A 218 -6.94 20.63 4.02
C THR A 218 -6.21 19.98 2.86
N ASN A 219 -5.91 18.69 2.95
CA ASN A 219 -4.97 18.00 2.07
C ASN A 219 -5.64 16.91 1.21
N MET A 220 -6.94 16.67 1.36
CA MET A 220 -7.70 15.80 0.47
C MET A 220 -9.02 16.46 0.10
N ILE A 221 -9.45 16.24 -1.15
CA ILE A 221 -10.77 16.68 -1.61
C ILE A 221 -11.87 15.91 -0.86
N ASP A 222 -11.66 14.61 -0.71
CA ASP A 222 -12.58 13.68 -0.08
C ASP A 222 -11.77 12.52 0.50
N CYS A 223 -11.76 12.38 1.83
CA CYS A 223 -11.11 11.24 2.47
C CYS A 223 -11.96 9.97 2.32
N ARG A 224 -13.25 10.05 2.01
CA ARG A 224 -14.05 8.83 1.85
C ARG A 224 -13.52 7.97 0.70
N PRO A 225 -13.41 6.65 0.90
CA PRO A 225 -12.94 5.77 -0.16
C PRO A 225 -13.91 5.78 -1.33
N LYS A 226 -13.37 5.83 -2.56
CA LYS A 226 -14.17 5.65 -3.77
C LYS A 226 -14.59 4.19 -3.94
N THR A 227 -13.80 3.27 -3.41
CA THR A 227 -14.19 1.86 -3.30
C THR A 227 -13.51 1.19 -2.12
N VAL A 228 -14.12 0.12 -1.63
CA VAL A 228 -13.54 -0.78 -0.63
C VAL A 228 -13.13 -2.09 -1.30
N ILE A 229 -11.92 -2.56 -0.99
CA ILE A 229 -11.35 -3.81 -1.49
C ILE A 229 -11.14 -4.78 -0.32
N SER A 230 -11.60 -6.01 -0.48
CA SER A 230 -11.32 -7.11 0.45
C SER A 230 -10.04 -7.81 0.04
N TYR A 231 -9.08 -7.93 0.96
CA TYR A 231 -7.85 -8.70 0.72
C TYR A 231 -8.14 -10.17 0.46
N GLU A 232 -9.04 -10.79 1.23
CA GLU A 232 -9.40 -12.20 1.08
C GLU A 232 -9.96 -12.50 -0.31
N LYS A 233 -10.86 -11.64 -0.80
CA LYS A 233 -11.42 -11.76 -2.15
C LYS A 233 -10.40 -11.42 -3.22
N LEU A 234 -9.57 -10.38 -3.04
CA LEU A 234 -8.53 -10.02 -4.00
C LEU A 234 -7.51 -11.14 -4.18
N ASN A 235 -7.15 -11.83 -3.09
CA ASN A 235 -6.18 -12.91 -3.09
C ASN A 235 -6.78 -14.26 -3.56
N ASP A 236 -8.10 -14.36 -3.68
CA ASP A 236 -8.79 -15.55 -4.16
C ASP A 236 -8.90 -15.55 -5.70
N ARG A 237 -8.66 -16.70 -6.35
CA ARG A 237 -8.63 -16.80 -7.82
C ARG A 237 -10.00 -16.67 -8.46
N ALA A 238 -11.07 -17.01 -7.74
CA ALA A 238 -12.43 -16.94 -8.25
C ALA A 238 -12.99 -15.52 -8.16
N THR A 239 -12.75 -14.84 -7.03
CA THR A 239 -13.32 -13.52 -6.71
C THR A 239 -12.38 -12.35 -6.97
N GLY A 240 -11.06 -12.56 -7.03
CA GLY A 240 -10.10 -11.46 -7.15
C GLY A 240 -10.17 -10.69 -8.46
N ARG A 241 -10.70 -11.30 -9.53
CA ARG A 241 -11.01 -10.61 -10.78
C ARG A 241 -12.14 -9.56 -10.64
N GLN A 242 -13.04 -9.74 -9.67
CA GLN A 242 -14.07 -8.75 -9.37
C GLN A 242 -13.47 -7.60 -8.55
N GLU A 243 -12.59 -7.90 -7.59
CA GLU A 243 -11.90 -6.89 -6.81
C GLU A 243 -10.98 -6.00 -7.66
N ILE A 244 -10.20 -6.59 -8.58
CA ILE A 244 -9.40 -5.79 -9.52
C ILE A 244 -10.27 -4.96 -10.47
N ALA A 245 -11.48 -5.42 -10.81
CA ALA A 245 -12.40 -4.65 -11.64
C ALA A 245 -12.92 -3.39 -10.91
N LYS A 246 -13.21 -3.49 -9.60
CA LYS A 246 -13.55 -2.33 -8.76
C LYS A 246 -12.41 -1.32 -8.73
N LEU A 247 -11.19 -1.80 -8.44
CA LEU A 247 -9.99 -0.96 -8.45
C LEU A 247 -9.78 -0.27 -9.79
N ALA A 248 -9.89 -1.03 -10.89
CA ALA A 248 -9.74 -0.47 -12.23
C ALA A 248 -10.84 0.55 -12.55
N GLY A 249 -12.08 0.35 -12.06
CA GLY A 249 -13.16 1.32 -12.22
C GLY A 249 -12.91 2.65 -11.52
N VAL A 250 -12.22 2.63 -10.37
CA VAL A 250 -11.76 3.88 -9.70
C VAL A 250 -10.72 4.60 -10.55
N MET A 251 -9.80 3.85 -11.17
CA MET A 251 -8.71 4.39 -11.99
C MET A 251 -9.18 4.83 -13.39
N ASP A 252 -10.20 4.18 -13.97
CA ASP A 252 -10.78 4.51 -15.28
C ASP A 252 -11.33 5.95 -15.35
N ASN A 253 -11.74 6.49 -14.21
CA ASN A 253 -12.29 7.83 -14.09
C ASN A 253 -11.23 8.90 -13.78
N GLN A 254 -9.96 8.51 -13.63
CA GLN A 254 -8.88 9.42 -13.31
C GLN A 254 -8.30 10.12 -14.54
N ALA A 255 -8.12 11.44 -14.44
CA ALA A 255 -7.46 12.20 -15.49
C ALA A 255 -5.97 11.87 -15.52
N ASN A 256 -5.42 11.73 -16.72
CA ASN A 256 -3.97 11.56 -16.95
C ASN A 256 -3.34 10.30 -16.31
N VAL A 257 -4.14 9.32 -15.87
CA VAL A 257 -3.63 8.01 -15.42
C VAL A 257 -3.75 7.03 -16.59
N PRO A 258 -2.64 6.56 -17.17
CA PRO A 258 -2.71 5.51 -18.19
C PRO A 258 -3.21 4.23 -17.55
N ILE A 259 -4.23 3.60 -18.13
CA ILE A 259 -4.78 2.32 -17.64
C ILE A 259 -4.88 1.32 -18.79
N ILE A 260 -4.62 0.05 -18.50
CA ILE A 260 -4.78 -1.03 -19.46
C ILE A 260 -6.25 -1.19 -19.88
N ALA A 261 -6.45 -1.62 -21.13
CA ALA A 261 -7.78 -1.90 -21.65
C ALA A 261 -8.51 -2.97 -20.81
N PRO A 262 -9.85 -2.88 -20.66
CA PRO A 262 -10.64 -3.86 -19.88
C PRO A 262 -10.37 -5.32 -20.21
N ALA A 263 -10.20 -5.63 -21.50
CA ALA A 263 -9.91 -6.99 -21.98
C ALA A 263 -8.57 -7.57 -21.45
N ALA A 264 -7.62 -6.73 -21.02
CA ALA A 264 -6.32 -7.13 -20.50
C ALA A 264 -6.34 -7.44 -18.98
N ARG A 265 -7.31 -6.90 -18.24
CA ARG A 265 -7.31 -6.88 -16.76
C ARG A 265 -7.27 -8.27 -16.13
N ASN A 266 -8.05 -9.21 -16.68
CA ASN A 266 -8.09 -10.58 -16.18
C ASN A 266 -6.75 -11.30 -16.34
N CYS A 267 -6.05 -11.07 -17.44
CA CYS A 267 -4.74 -11.68 -17.61
C CYS A 267 -3.72 -11.02 -16.68
N VAL A 268 -3.72 -9.69 -16.58
CA VAL A 268 -2.81 -8.97 -15.70
C VAL A 268 -2.99 -9.39 -14.23
N TYR A 269 -4.23 -9.60 -13.79
CA TYR A 269 -4.51 -10.19 -12.48
C TYR A 269 -3.81 -11.55 -12.31
N ASN A 270 -3.98 -12.47 -13.27
CA ASN A 270 -3.33 -13.78 -13.20
C ASN A 270 -1.81 -13.68 -13.19
N GLU A 271 -1.23 -12.78 -14.00
CA GLU A 271 0.21 -12.54 -14.02
C GLU A 271 0.72 -12.02 -12.68
N VAL A 272 0.05 -11.06 -12.05
CA VAL A 272 0.43 -10.59 -10.71
C VAL A 272 0.35 -11.71 -9.67
N MET A 273 -0.69 -12.55 -9.75
CA MET A 273 -0.88 -13.67 -8.82
C MET A 273 0.09 -14.83 -9.04
N LEU A 274 0.59 -15.05 -10.25
CA LEU A 274 1.51 -16.14 -10.60
C LEU A 274 2.99 -15.73 -10.57
N ASN A 275 3.27 -14.54 -11.10
CA ASN A 275 4.60 -14.05 -11.44
C ASN A 275 4.90 -12.75 -10.69
N SER A 276 4.59 -12.71 -9.39
CA SER A 276 4.98 -11.59 -8.53
C SER A 276 6.43 -11.21 -8.84
N GLN A 277 6.68 -9.92 -9.06
CA GLN A 277 7.96 -9.40 -9.54
C GLN A 277 9.17 -10.09 -8.89
N PRO A 278 10.22 -10.46 -9.63
CA PRO A 278 11.42 -11.09 -9.08
C PRO A 278 11.95 -10.33 -7.85
N GLY A 279 12.19 -11.05 -6.75
CA GLY A 279 12.65 -10.47 -5.48
C GLY A 279 11.53 -10.01 -4.53
N TRP A 280 10.26 -10.06 -4.94
CA TRP A 280 9.16 -9.67 -4.07
C TRP A 280 8.82 -10.76 -3.06
N LYS A 281 9.20 -10.51 -1.81
CA LYS A 281 8.81 -11.32 -0.66
C LYS A 281 7.40 -10.95 -0.20
N ASN A 282 6.65 -11.96 0.23
CA ASN A 282 5.31 -11.84 0.82
C ASN A 282 5.21 -12.74 2.06
N ASN A 283 4.05 -12.80 2.70
CA ASN A 283 3.87 -13.62 3.92
C ASN A 283 4.21 -15.10 3.72
N ALA A 284 4.09 -15.67 2.52
CA ALA A 284 4.45 -17.07 2.25
C ALA A 284 5.98 -17.31 2.27
N HIS A 285 6.79 -16.26 2.14
CA HIS A 285 8.25 -16.35 2.11
C HIS A 285 8.89 -16.29 3.50
N ARG A 286 8.12 -15.94 4.54
CA ARG A 286 8.66 -15.88 5.91
C ARG A 286 8.98 -17.28 6.42
N ALA A 287 10.17 -17.43 7.00
CA ALA A 287 10.51 -18.54 7.88
C ALA A 287 9.80 -18.41 9.24
N GLY A 288 9.90 -19.44 10.08
CA GLY A 288 9.29 -19.46 11.42
C GLY A 288 7.93 -20.19 11.46
N PRO A 289 7.14 -20.01 12.54
CA PRO A 289 5.88 -20.70 12.73
C PRO A 289 4.90 -20.51 11.58
N ALA A 290 4.05 -21.47 11.28
CA ALA A 290 3.01 -21.28 10.29
C ALA A 290 1.97 -20.23 10.76
N ASN A 291 1.27 -19.59 9.82
CA ASN A 291 0.30 -18.53 10.17
C ASN A 291 -0.84 -19.03 11.06
N ASP A 292 -1.23 -20.29 10.91
CA ASP A 292 -2.26 -20.96 11.71
C ASP A 292 -1.80 -21.34 13.12
N GLU A 293 -0.49 -21.35 13.39
CA GLU A 293 0.06 -21.49 14.74
C GLU A 293 0.00 -20.17 15.53
N MET A 294 -0.11 -19.02 14.86
CA MET A 294 -0.24 -17.70 15.49
C MET A 294 -1.68 -17.43 15.94
N THR A 295 -2.17 -18.27 16.85
CA THR A 295 -3.57 -18.29 17.31
C THR A 295 -3.91 -17.16 18.28
N PHE A 296 -5.20 -16.91 18.46
CA PHE A 296 -5.76 -16.02 19.49
C PHE A 296 -6.42 -16.84 20.60
N THR A 297 -6.52 -16.27 21.81
CA THR A 297 -7.27 -16.90 22.89
C THR A 297 -8.77 -16.83 22.64
N MET A 298 -9.55 -17.69 23.31
CA MET A 298 -11.03 -17.66 23.22
C MET A 298 -11.60 -16.28 23.54
N THR A 299 -11.10 -15.62 24.60
CA THR A 299 -11.52 -14.26 24.96
C THR A 299 -11.23 -13.24 23.86
N GLN A 300 -10.09 -13.35 23.19
CA GLN A 300 -9.71 -12.47 22.09
C GLN A 300 -10.60 -12.71 20.86
N MET A 301 -10.92 -13.97 20.55
CA MET A 301 -11.85 -14.33 19.46
C MET A 301 -13.27 -13.81 19.72
N LEU A 302 -13.75 -13.90 20.97
CA LEU A 302 -15.04 -13.32 21.37
C LEU A 302 -15.06 -11.79 21.26
N ALA A 303 -13.93 -11.12 21.56
CA ALA A 303 -13.81 -9.68 21.37
C ALA A 303 -13.84 -9.28 19.89
N MET A 304 -13.15 -10.02 19.00
CA MET A 304 -13.26 -9.80 17.55
C MET A 304 -14.71 -9.98 17.07
N LYS A 305 -15.37 -11.07 17.51
CA LYS A 305 -16.77 -11.34 17.20
C LYS A 305 -17.66 -10.16 17.58
N GLN A 306 -17.54 -9.66 18.80
CA GLN A 306 -18.34 -8.53 19.26
C GLN A 306 -18.06 -7.27 18.43
N LEU A 307 -16.81 -7.05 18.03
CA LEU A 307 -16.46 -5.92 17.17
C LEU A 307 -17.14 -6.01 15.80
N PHE A 308 -17.14 -7.20 15.17
CA PHE A 308 -17.82 -7.37 13.87
C PHE A 308 -19.32 -7.11 13.97
N ILE A 309 -19.97 -7.53 15.06
CA ILE A 309 -21.40 -7.23 15.31
C ILE A 309 -21.61 -5.72 15.44
N ASN A 310 -20.72 -5.02 16.14
CA ASN A 310 -20.80 -3.56 16.27
C ASN A 310 -20.63 -2.86 14.92
N MET A 311 -19.68 -3.31 14.10
CA MET A 311 -19.45 -2.79 12.75
C MET A 311 -20.64 -3.06 11.82
N GLU A 312 -21.22 -4.26 11.88
CA GLU A 312 -22.44 -4.62 11.16
C GLU A 312 -23.61 -3.72 11.59
N THR A 313 -23.77 -3.46 12.88
CA THR A 313 -24.82 -2.57 13.38
C THR A 313 -24.65 -1.14 12.85
N LYS A 314 -23.42 -0.63 12.80
CA LYS A 314 -23.12 0.73 12.35
C LYS A 314 -23.25 0.91 10.83
N TYR A 315 -22.73 -0.05 10.06
CA TYR A 315 -22.67 0.02 8.59
C TYR A 315 -23.79 -0.75 7.88
N GLY A 316 -24.61 -1.48 8.62
CA GLY A 316 -25.74 -2.27 8.11
C GLY A 316 -26.91 -1.42 7.63
N PRO A 317 -27.94 -2.07 7.02
CA PRO A 317 -29.08 -1.38 6.42
C PRO A 317 -29.84 -0.45 7.37
N ASP A 318 -29.89 -0.80 8.66
CA ASP A 318 -30.56 -0.01 9.70
C ASP A 318 -29.62 1.01 10.40
N GLY A 319 -28.33 1.02 10.04
CA GLY A 319 -27.31 1.90 10.58
C GLY A 319 -27.27 3.27 9.88
N GLU A 320 -26.45 4.18 10.41
CA GLU A 320 -26.24 5.53 9.85
C GLU A 320 -25.78 5.49 8.38
N TRP A 321 -25.10 4.41 7.99
CA TRP A 321 -24.48 4.25 6.67
C TRP A 321 -25.21 3.23 5.77
N GLY A 322 -26.43 2.82 6.12
CA GLY A 322 -27.14 1.73 5.44
C GLY A 322 -27.45 1.95 3.94
N ASN A 323 -27.34 3.18 3.44
CA ASN A 323 -27.52 3.51 2.02
C ASN A 323 -26.20 3.66 1.24
N ASP A 324 -25.04 3.54 1.91
CA ASP A 324 -23.74 3.68 1.28
C ASP A 324 -23.25 2.33 0.71
N GLU A 325 -22.90 2.29 -0.57
CA GLU A 325 -22.50 1.05 -1.24
C GLU A 325 -21.20 0.47 -0.67
N ASN A 326 -20.26 1.32 -0.23
CA ASN A 326 -19.05 0.87 0.43
C ASN A 326 -19.36 0.31 1.82
N ALA A 327 -20.30 0.92 2.56
CA ALA A 327 -20.75 0.40 3.86
C ALA A 327 -21.38 -0.99 3.73
N ALA A 328 -22.25 -1.19 2.74
CA ALA A 328 -22.82 -2.51 2.44
C ALA A 328 -21.72 -3.55 2.15
N TYR A 329 -20.66 -3.16 1.43
CA TYR A 329 -19.54 -4.05 1.15
C TYR A 329 -18.66 -4.33 2.38
N VAL A 330 -18.49 -3.34 3.28
CA VAL A 330 -17.85 -3.54 4.59
C VAL A 330 -18.61 -4.58 5.40
N VAL A 331 -19.93 -4.48 5.48
CA VAL A 331 -20.80 -5.45 6.18
C VAL A 331 -20.68 -6.86 5.59
N GLU A 332 -20.64 -6.97 4.26
CA GLU A 332 -20.40 -8.25 3.60
C GLU A 332 -19.08 -8.88 4.05
N CYS A 333 -18.00 -8.08 4.14
CA CYS A 333 -16.72 -8.55 4.65
C CYS A 333 -16.79 -8.95 6.13
N MET A 334 -17.48 -8.18 6.98
CA MET A 334 -17.67 -8.52 8.40
C MET A 334 -18.41 -9.85 8.58
N ASN A 335 -19.45 -10.10 7.79
CA ASN A 335 -20.21 -11.35 7.83
C ASN A 335 -19.37 -12.57 7.43
N GLN A 336 -18.49 -12.42 6.44
CA GLN A 336 -17.50 -13.44 6.11
C GLN A 336 -16.57 -13.70 7.31
N TYR A 337 -15.98 -12.66 7.90
CA TYR A 337 -15.05 -12.82 9.02
C TYR A 337 -15.74 -13.39 10.27
N LEU A 338 -16.99 -13.02 10.52
CA LEU A 338 -17.80 -13.54 11.62
C LEU A 338 -18.05 -15.04 11.45
N THR A 339 -18.30 -15.49 10.22
CA THR A 339 -18.46 -16.92 9.90
C THR A 339 -17.19 -17.70 10.21
N GLU A 340 -16.03 -17.18 9.79
CA GLU A 340 -14.71 -17.78 10.08
C GLU A 340 -14.45 -17.87 11.59
N ILE A 341 -14.63 -16.77 12.33
CA ILE A 341 -14.42 -16.74 13.79
C ILE A 341 -15.39 -17.68 14.52
N CYS A 342 -16.66 -17.72 14.13
CA CYS A 342 -17.63 -18.59 14.78
C CYS A 342 -17.33 -20.07 14.57
N ALA A 343 -16.74 -20.46 13.44
CA ALA A 343 -16.33 -21.84 13.20
C ALA A 343 -15.19 -22.30 14.12
N GLU A 344 -14.37 -21.39 14.64
CA GLU A 344 -13.24 -21.68 15.53
C GLU A 344 -13.59 -21.62 17.03
N ILE A 345 -14.73 -21.03 17.39
CA ILE A 345 -15.18 -20.92 18.79
C ILE A 345 -15.86 -22.22 19.28
N ILE A 346 -16.23 -23.12 18.36
CA ILE A 346 -16.85 -24.42 18.64
C ILE A 346 -15.79 -25.40 19.15
#